data_AF-A0A6L9LZQ9-F1
#
_entry.id   AF-A0A6L9LZQ9-F1
#
_cell.length_a   1.000
_cell.length_b   1.000
_cell.length_c   1.000
_cell.angle_alpha   90.00
_cell.angle_beta   90.00
_cell.angle_gamma   90.00
#
_symmetry.space_group_name_H-M   'P 1'
#
loop_
_entity.id
_entity.type
_entity.pdbx_description
1 polymer ?
#
loop_
_entity_poly.entity_id
_entity_poly.type
_entity_poly.pdbx_seq_one_letter_code
_entity_poly.pdbx_strand_id
1 'polypeptide(L)'
;DLKPLLSFLKAKYQVSLENIRIQDTQILAFLKNPEKVGFDEVLKQYLKEEWIPHEKIKDFKTKSKAGKLEQLDMELNALKRLCEYFEKGGLEEGLLALAREVETPFMKVLMGMEFQGFKIDAPYFKRLEQEFKNELHV
;
A
#
# COMPACT_ATOMS: atom_id res chain seq x y z
N ASP A 1 -1.86 -2.20 1.83
CA ASP A 1 -0.97 -1.65 0.79
C ASP A 1 -0.29 -2.81 0.07
N LEU A 2 -0.45 -2.85 -1.26
CA LEU A 2 0.09 -3.87 -2.13
C LEU A 2 1.61 -3.76 -2.27
N LYS A 3 2.15 -2.54 -2.23
CA LYS A 3 3.54 -2.26 -2.52
C LYS A 3 4.52 -2.91 -1.53
N PRO A 4 4.33 -2.85 -0.19
CA PRO A 4 5.13 -3.61 0.77
C PRO A 4 5.08 -5.13 0.55
N LEU A 5 3.91 -5.68 0.20
CA LEU A 5 3.75 -7.10 -0.06
C LEU A 5 4.58 -7.54 -1.27
N LEU A 6 4.48 -6.82 -2.38
CA LEU A 6 5.21 -7.16 -3.58
C LEU A 6 6.72 -6.96 -3.42
N SER A 7 7.14 -5.90 -2.72
CA SER A 7 8.55 -5.70 -2.35
C SER A 7 9.08 -6.87 -1.50
N PHE A 8 8.29 -7.34 -0.53
CA PHE A 8 8.63 -8.52 0.27
C PHE A 8 8.72 -9.80 -0.58
N LEU A 9 7.76 -10.03 -1.48
CA LEU A 9 7.76 -11.20 -2.37
C LEU A 9 8.97 -11.19 -3.31
N LYS A 10 9.30 -10.04 -3.89
CA LYS A 10 10.49 -9.86 -4.74
C LYS A 10 11.79 -10.07 -3.95
N ALA A 11 11.92 -9.45 -2.78
CA ALA A 11 13.14 -9.52 -1.98
C ALA A 11 13.38 -10.92 -1.38
N LYS A 12 12.32 -11.56 -0.86
CA LYS A 12 12.44 -12.83 -0.15
C LYS A 12 12.37 -14.05 -1.06
N TYR A 13 11.52 -14.01 -2.08
CA TYR A 13 11.21 -15.17 -2.92
C TYR A 13 11.59 -14.98 -4.40
N GLN A 14 12.21 -13.85 -4.77
CA GLN A 14 12.67 -13.56 -6.13
C GLN A 14 11.58 -13.69 -7.20
N VAL A 15 10.33 -13.43 -6.83
CA VAL A 15 9.18 -13.51 -7.75
C VAL A 15 9.27 -12.38 -8.77
N SER A 16 9.16 -12.72 -10.06
CA SER A 16 9.02 -11.71 -11.12
C SER A 16 7.65 -11.05 -11.04
N LEU A 17 7.64 -9.71 -11.04
CA LEU A 17 6.44 -8.89 -10.97
C LEU A 17 5.86 -8.55 -12.36
N GLU A 18 6.54 -8.94 -13.44
CA GLU A 18 6.14 -8.60 -14.81
C GLU A 18 4.78 -9.20 -15.15
N ASN A 19 4.57 -10.48 -14.83
CA ASN A 19 3.37 -11.24 -15.19
C ASN A 19 2.26 -11.23 -14.13
N ILE A 20 2.45 -10.52 -13.02
CA ILE A 20 1.41 -10.41 -11.99
C ILE A 20 0.44 -9.32 -12.42
N ARG A 21 -0.81 -9.72 -12.67
CA ARG A 21 -1.93 -8.78 -12.77
C ARG A 21 -2.25 -8.28 -11.38
N ILE A 22 -2.04 -7.00 -11.21
CA ILE A 22 -2.24 -6.28 -9.97
C ILE A 22 -3.51 -5.46 -10.11
N GLN A 23 -4.36 -5.54 -9.09
CA GLN A 23 -5.47 -4.61 -8.93
C GLN A 23 -5.37 -4.01 -7.54
N ASP A 24 -4.91 -2.77 -7.48
CA ASP A 24 -4.77 -2.04 -6.24
C ASP A 24 -6.06 -1.26 -5.97
N THR A 25 -6.83 -1.70 -4.97
CA THR A 25 -8.09 -1.04 -4.60
C THR A 25 -7.89 0.37 -4.08
N GLN A 26 -6.70 0.73 -3.58
CA GLN A 26 -6.39 2.09 -3.17
C GLN A 26 -6.17 3.00 -4.38
N ILE A 27 -5.52 2.50 -5.45
CA ILE A 27 -5.41 3.22 -6.72
C ILE A 27 -6.81 3.42 -7.33
N LEU A 28 -7.64 2.37 -7.36
CA LEU A 28 -9.00 2.47 -7.88
C LEU A 28 -9.85 3.46 -7.07
N ALA A 29 -9.72 3.44 -5.74
CA ALA A 29 -10.38 4.40 -4.88
C ALA A 29 -9.88 5.83 -5.11
N PHE A 30 -8.56 6.01 -5.26
CA PHE A 30 -7.94 7.31 -5.54
C PHE A 30 -8.44 7.92 -6.85
N LEU A 31 -8.50 7.12 -7.92
CA LEU A 31 -9.03 7.57 -9.21
C LEU A 31 -10.50 8.01 -9.12
N LYS A 32 -11.29 7.36 -8.27
CA LYS A 32 -12.70 7.72 -8.05
C LYS A 32 -12.87 8.94 -7.15
N ASN A 33 -12.15 8.98 -6.03
CA ASN A 33 -12.15 10.07 -5.08
C ASN A 33 -10.80 10.12 -4.36
N PRO A 34 -9.94 11.12 -4.65
CA PRO A 34 -8.60 11.18 -4.10
C PRO A 34 -8.56 11.53 -2.59
N GLU A 35 -9.64 12.04 -2.00
CA GLU A 35 -9.63 12.48 -0.60
C GLU A 35 -9.65 11.32 0.41
N LYS A 36 -10.20 10.16 0.06
CA LYS A 36 -10.47 9.04 0.98
C LYS A 36 -10.05 7.71 0.37
N VAL A 37 -8.80 7.35 0.62
CA VAL A 37 -8.12 6.20 0.01
C VAL A 37 -7.63 5.17 1.03
N GLY A 38 -7.81 5.47 2.34
CA GLY A 38 -7.54 4.54 3.41
C GLY A 38 -8.45 3.31 3.30
N PHE A 39 -7.94 2.13 3.65
CA PHE A 39 -8.69 0.88 3.50
C PHE A 39 -10.03 0.91 4.26
N ASP A 40 -10.02 1.41 5.49
CA ASP A 40 -11.20 1.62 6.33
C ASP A 40 -12.17 2.66 5.74
N GLU A 41 -11.65 3.75 5.19
CA GLU A 41 -12.45 4.78 4.54
C GLU A 41 -13.14 4.27 3.28
N VAL A 42 -12.40 3.51 2.45
CA VAL A 42 -12.87 2.90 1.20
C VAL A 42 -13.93 1.86 1.49
N LEU A 43 -13.74 1.01 2.51
CA LEU A 43 -14.76 0.05 2.96
C LEU A 43 -16.04 0.76 3.42
N LYS A 44 -15.91 1.80 4.24
CA LYS A 44 -17.05 2.57 4.73
C LYS A 44 -17.78 3.31 3.61
N GLN A 45 -17.03 3.86 2.66
CA GLN A 45 -17.59 4.62 1.56
C GLN A 45 -18.33 3.74 0.56
N TYR A 46 -17.71 2.64 0.11
CA TYR A 46 -18.20 1.85 -1.01
C TYR A 46 -18.94 0.57 -0.61
N LEU A 47 -18.54 -0.09 0.48
CA LEU A 47 -19.23 -1.29 0.99
C LEU A 47 -20.18 -1.00 2.15
N LYS A 48 -20.18 0.22 2.70
CA LYS A 48 -20.98 0.63 3.88
C LYS A 48 -20.62 -0.17 5.14
N GLU A 49 -19.37 -0.57 5.26
CA GLU A 49 -18.87 -1.38 6.38
C GLU A 49 -17.90 -0.58 7.24
N GLU A 50 -17.99 -0.77 8.55
CA GLU A 50 -17.00 -0.20 9.47
C GLU A 50 -15.90 -1.22 9.74
N TRP A 51 -14.66 -0.77 9.59
CA TRP A 51 -13.48 -1.56 9.88
C TRP A 51 -12.79 -1.02 11.13
N ILE A 52 -12.35 -1.90 12.03
CA ILE A 52 -11.55 -1.53 13.20
C ILE A 52 -10.08 -1.84 12.87
N PRO A 53 -9.21 -0.83 12.71
CA PRO A 53 -7.79 -1.04 12.47
C PRO A 53 -7.15 -1.90 13.57
N HIS A 54 -6.21 -2.76 13.18
CA HIS A 54 -5.49 -3.64 14.10
C HIS A 54 -4.77 -2.87 15.22
N GLU A 55 -4.33 -1.64 14.95
CA GLU A 55 -3.69 -0.73 15.92
C GLU A 55 -4.63 -0.34 17.07
N LYS A 56 -5.94 -0.32 16.82
CA LYS A 56 -6.98 0.01 17.81
C LYS A 56 -7.48 -1.23 18.56
N ILE A 57 -7.07 -2.42 18.13
CA ILE A 57 -7.38 -3.67 18.83
C ILE A 57 -6.39 -3.83 19.98
N LYS A 58 -6.87 -3.63 21.21
CA LYS A 58 -6.10 -4.00 22.42
C LYS A 58 -5.59 -5.43 22.27
N ASP A 59 -4.34 -5.66 22.66
CA ASP A 59 -3.73 -7.00 22.67
C ASP A 59 -3.51 -7.65 21.29
N PHE A 60 -3.49 -6.88 20.19
CA PHE A 60 -3.16 -7.45 18.87
C PHE A 60 -1.80 -8.18 18.84
N LYS A 61 -0.81 -7.68 19.58
CA LYS A 61 0.51 -8.33 19.70
C LYS A 61 0.42 -9.67 20.44
N THR A 62 -0.43 -9.76 21.46
CA THR A 62 -0.65 -10.93 22.35
C THR A 62 -1.76 -11.87 21.88
N LYS A 63 -2.55 -11.51 20.85
CA LYS A 63 -3.54 -12.40 20.20
C LYS A 63 -2.90 -13.72 19.77
N SER A 64 -3.65 -14.80 19.97
CA SER A 64 -3.30 -16.14 19.49
C SER A 64 -3.12 -16.15 17.97
N LYS A 65 -2.35 -17.12 17.46
CA LYS A 65 -2.16 -17.31 16.02
C LYS A 65 -3.50 -17.49 15.27
N ALA A 66 -4.47 -18.17 15.90
CA ALA A 66 -5.81 -18.35 15.35
C ALA A 66 -6.56 -17.02 15.20
N GLY A 67 -6.59 -16.19 16.25
CA GLY A 67 -7.27 -14.89 16.19
C GLY A 67 -6.62 -13.87 15.24
N LYS A 68 -5.34 -14.04 14.90
CA LYS A 68 -4.67 -13.28 13.83
C LYS A 68 -5.06 -13.79 12.44
N LEU A 69 -5.20 -15.11 12.26
CA LEU A 69 -5.64 -15.71 11.00
C LEU A 69 -7.08 -15.35 10.65
N GLU A 70 -8.00 -15.42 11.62
CA GLU A 70 -9.40 -15.03 11.42
C GLU A 70 -9.52 -13.58 10.97
N GLN A 71 -8.74 -12.68 11.58
CA GLN A 71 -8.73 -11.28 11.20
C GLN A 71 -8.17 -11.06 9.78
N LEU A 72 -7.08 -11.75 9.42
CA LEU A 72 -6.53 -11.72 8.07
C LEU A 72 -7.53 -12.25 7.03
N ASP A 73 -8.29 -13.29 7.36
CA ASP A 73 -9.33 -13.83 6.48
C ASP A 73 -10.46 -12.82 6.27
N MET A 74 -10.88 -12.12 7.33
CA MET A 74 -11.85 -11.02 7.22
C MET A 74 -11.33 -9.87 6.34
N GLU A 75 -10.07 -9.46 6.53
CA GLU A 75 -9.42 -8.42 5.70
C GLU A 75 -9.38 -8.82 4.23
N LEU A 76 -8.99 -10.07 3.95
CA LEU A 76 -8.92 -10.61 2.59
C LEU A 76 -10.30 -10.67 1.94
N ASN A 77 -11.32 -11.12 2.67
CA ASN A 77 -12.69 -11.18 2.19
C ASN A 77 -13.26 -9.77 1.91
N ALA A 78 -12.93 -8.78 2.74
CA ALA A 78 -13.31 -7.39 2.49
C ALA A 78 -12.61 -6.83 1.25
N LEU A 79 -11.32 -7.09 1.08
CA LEU A 79 -10.55 -6.67 -0.09
C LEU A 79 -11.10 -7.30 -1.38
N LYS A 80 -11.42 -8.60 -1.36
CA LYS A 80 -12.02 -9.29 -2.52
C LYS A 80 -13.33 -8.62 -2.96
N ARG A 81 -14.21 -8.29 -2.00
CA ARG A 81 -15.48 -7.62 -2.30
C ARG A 81 -15.28 -6.20 -2.83
N LEU A 82 -14.27 -5.47 -2.36
CA LEU A 82 -13.89 -4.18 -2.95
C LEU A 82 -13.42 -4.34 -4.40
N CYS A 83 -12.60 -5.34 -4.71
CA CYS A 83 -12.21 -5.62 -6.10
C CYS A 83 -13.44 -5.89 -6.97
N GLU A 84 -14.34 -6.75 -6.52
CA GLU A 84 -15.58 -7.06 -7.24
C GLU A 84 -16.48 -5.82 -7.41
N TYR A 85 -16.55 -4.94 -6.41
CA TYR A 85 -17.31 -3.68 -6.50
C TYR A 85 -16.81 -2.83 -7.67
N PHE A 86 -15.49 -2.62 -7.77
CA PHE A 86 -14.92 -1.81 -8.84
C PHE A 86 -15.05 -2.49 -10.21
N GLU A 87 -14.88 -3.81 -10.30
CA GLU A 87 -15.05 -4.57 -11.54
C GLU A 87 -16.49 -4.57 -12.07
N LYS A 88 -17.49 -4.55 -11.19
CA LYS A 88 -18.92 -4.60 -11.57
C LYS A 88 -19.51 -3.22 -11.89
N GLY A 89 -18.69 -2.21 -12.19
CA GLY A 89 -19.11 -0.85 -12.52
C GLY A 89 -19.05 0.13 -11.35
N GLY A 90 -18.34 -0.23 -10.26
CA GLY A 90 -18.01 0.68 -9.17
C GLY A 90 -17.01 1.76 -9.58
N LEU A 91 -16.47 1.75 -10.79
CA LEU A 91 -15.62 2.78 -11.37
C LEU A 91 -15.98 2.95 -12.86
N GLU A 92 -15.90 4.19 -13.36
CA GLU A 92 -16.11 4.47 -14.77
C GLU A 92 -15.08 3.72 -15.65
N GLU A 93 -15.50 3.20 -16.80
CA GLU A 93 -14.64 2.39 -17.68
C GLU A 93 -13.36 3.14 -18.11
N GLY A 94 -13.46 4.45 -18.34
CA GLY A 94 -12.29 5.27 -18.66
C GLY A 94 -11.26 5.33 -17.52
N LEU A 95 -11.71 5.30 -16.27
CA LEU A 95 -10.83 5.26 -15.10
C LEU A 95 -10.29 3.85 -14.84
N LEU A 96 -11.07 2.80 -15.13
CA LEU A 96 -10.56 1.42 -15.12
C LEU A 96 -9.45 1.22 -16.16
N ALA A 97 -9.63 1.77 -17.37
CA ALA A 97 -8.60 1.77 -18.41
C ALA A 97 -7.35 2.52 -17.94
N LEU A 98 -7.51 3.71 -17.36
CA LEU A 98 -6.41 4.49 -16.78
C LEU A 98 -5.67 3.70 -15.69
N ALA A 99 -6.40 3.03 -14.79
CA ALA A 99 -5.81 2.20 -13.75
C ALA A 99 -4.96 1.06 -14.32
N ARG A 100 -5.47 0.39 -15.36
CA ARG A 100 -4.84 -0.79 -15.97
C ARG A 100 -3.65 -0.43 -16.85
N GLU A 101 -3.79 0.61 -17.66
CA GLU A 101 -2.84 0.94 -18.74
C GLU A 101 -1.78 1.94 -18.30
N VAL A 102 -2.04 2.73 -17.27
CA VAL A 102 -1.12 3.77 -16.80
C VAL A 102 -0.72 3.55 -15.34
N GLU A 103 -1.66 3.58 -14.40
CA GLU A 103 -1.33 3.61 -12.97
C GLU A 103 -0.65 2.32 -12.50
N THR A 104 -1.18 1.15 -12.91
CA THR A 104 -0.62 -0.14 -12.51
C THR A 104 0.80 -0.35 -13.07
N PRO A 105 1.08 -0.14 -14.37
CA PRO A 105 2.43 -0.15 -14.90
C PRO A 105 3.35 0.87 -14.22
N PHE A 106 2.87 2.09 -13.99
CA PHE A 106 3.63 3.13 -13.32
C PHE A 106 4.03 2.72 -11.90
N MET A 107 3.14 2.07 -11.16
CA MET A 107 3.44 1.56 -9.82
C MET A 107 4.56 0.52 -9.82
N LYS A 108 4.63 -0.34 -10.85
CA LYS A 108 5.76 -1.28 -11.01
C LYS A 108 7.09 -0.55 -11.22
N VAL A 109 7.08 0.57 -11.96
CA VAL A 109 8.27 1.41 -12.15
C VAL A 109 8.70 2.04 -10.82
N LEU A 110 7.77 2.67 -10.09
CA LEU A 110 8.04 3.28 -8.78
C LEU A 110 8.61 2.25 -7.79
N MET A 111 8.05 1.05 -7.75
CA MET A 111 8.60 -0.03 -6.94
C MET A 111 10.01 -0.45 -7.37
N GLY A 112 10.30 -0.43 -8.67
CA GLY A 112 11.64 -0.65 -9.20
C GLY A 112 12.63 0.40 -8.68
N MET A 113 12.24 1.68 -8.76
CA MET A 113 13.04 2.81 -8.28
C MET A 113 13.28 2.73 -6.78
N GLU A 114 12.26 2.43 -5.98
CA GLU A 114 12.41 2.31 -4.53
C GLU A 114 13.26 1.12 -4.12
N PHE A 115 13.12 -0.01 -4.82
CA PHE A 115 13.96 -1.18 -4.58
C PHE A 115 15.43 -0.91 -4.93
N GLN A 116 15.69 -0.15 -6.00
CA GLN A 116 17.05 0.29 -6.34
C GLN A 116 17.60 1.28 -5.31
N GLY A 117 16.74 2.19 -4.84
CA GLY A 117 17.14 3.29 -3.97
C GLY A 117 18.13 4.25 -4.66
N PHE A 118 18.78 5.08 -3.85
CA PHE A 118 19.86 5.93 -4.31
C PHE A 118 21.02 5.87 -3.33
N LYS A 119 22.25 5.97 -3.85
CA LYS A 119 23.46 5.98 -3.02
C LYS A 119 23.65 7.37 -2.41
N ILE A 120 23.97 7.40 -1.13
CA ILE A 120 24.31 8.63 -0.40
C ILE A 120 25.77 8.65 0.03
N ASP A 121 26.39 9.82 0.05
CA ASP A 121 27.70 10.06 0.65
C ASP A 121 27.52 10.27 2.16
N ALA A 122 27.49 9.17 2.92
CA ALA A 122 27.30 9.22 4.37
C ALA A 122 28.37 10.08 5.10
N PRO A 123 29.67 10.04 4.75
CA PRO A 123 30.66 10.97 5.29
C PRO A 123 30.31 12.45 5.08
N TYR A 124 29.82 12.82 3.90
CA TYR A 124 29.38 14.20 3.63
C TYR A 124 28.22 14.61 4.54
N PHE A 125 27.17 13.79 4.65
CA PHE A 125 26.03 14.09 5.52
C PHE A 125 26.41 14.19 7.01
N LYS A 126 27.39 13.41 7.48
CA LYS A 126 27.92 13.55 8.85
C LYS A 126 28.66 14.86 9.09
N ARG A 127 29.37 15.38 8.08
CA ARG A 127 30.01 16.70 8.18
C ARG A 127 28.97 17.80 8.27
N LEU A 128 27.95 17.77 7.42
CA LEU A 128 26.82 18.70 7.47
C LEU A 128 26.10 18.67 8.82
N GLU A 129 25.88 17.48 9.38
CA GLU A 129 25.28 17.35 10.72
C GLU A 129 26.11 18.09 11.78
N GLN A 130 27.44 17.99 11.73
CA GLN A 130 28.32 18.68 12.66
C GLN A 130 28.37 20.19 12.42
N GLU A 131 28.35 20.64 11.16
CA GLU A 131 28.28 22.06 10.81
C GLU A 131 27.01 22.69 11.40
N PHE A 132 25.85 22.05 11.25
CA PHE A 132 24.61 22.55 11.84
C PHE A 132 24.63 22.56 13.37
N LYS A 133 25.24 21.56 14.01
CA LYS A 133 25.44 21.56 15.48
C LYS A 133 26.28 22.74 15.94
N ASN A 134 27.36 23.03 15.22
CA ASN A 134 28.25 24.15 15.52
C ASN A 134 27.52 25.50 15.36
N GLU A 135 26.71 25.67 14.32
CA GLU A 135 25.90 26.88 14.09
C GLU A 135 24.80 27.07 15.14
N LEU A 136 24.19 25.97 15.59
CA LEU A 136 23.15 25.98 16.62
C LEU A 136 23.72 26.02 18.04
N HIS A 137 25.05 25.91 18.20
CA HIS A 137 25.73 25.80 19.49
C HIS A 137 25.23 24.63 20.36
N VAL A 138 24.96 23.46 19.73
CA VAL A 138 24.48 22.23 20.40
C VAL A 138 25.49 21.09 20.28
#